data_AF-T2GLA0-F1
#
_entry.id   AF-T2GLA0-F1
#
_cell.length_a   1.000
_cell.length_b   1.000
_cell.length_c   1.000
_cell.angle_alpha   90.00
_cell.angle_beta   90.00
_cell.angle_gamma   90.00
#
_symmetry.space_group_name_H-M   'P 1'
#
loop_
_entity.id
_entity.type
_entity.pdbx_description
1 polymer ?
#
loop_
_entity_poly.entity_id
_entity_poly.type
_entity_poly.pdbx_seq_one_letter_code
_entity_poly.pdbx_strand_id
1 'polypeptide(L)'
;MGHGSRLPYGEEVINGIADIYRQEADHPVAVGFMNMSRPSIPEAINELAAMGVEKIIVTPVFLAHGVHTKHDIPHILGLDNGAEGHHHHEHEHEHEEFEFDGEIVYTEPLGADPRIAEIIRDRVKSAI
;
A
#
# COMPACT_ATOMS: atom_id res chain seq x y z
N MET A 1 2.30 0.12 -0.03
CA MET A 1 1.21 -0.39 0.83
C MET A 1 0.89 -1.84 0.53
N GLY A 2 0.61 -2.64 1.55
CA GLY A 2 0.22 -4.04 1.41
C GLY A 2 -1.23 -4.30 1.86
N HIS A 3 -1.76 -5.47 1.52
CA HIS A 3 -3.06 -5.91 2.03
C HIS A 3 -3.04 -6.14 3.55
N GLY A 4 -1.95 -6.76 4.03
CA GLY A 4 -1.83 -7.28 5.39
C GLY A 4 -2.57 -8.60 5.57
N SER A 5 -2.10 -9.42 6.51
CA SER A 5 -2.59 -10.80 6.70
C SER A 5 -2.35 -11.30 8.11
N ARG A 6 -3.12 -12.31 8.54
CA ARG A 6 -2.91 -12.97 9.85
C ARG A 6 -1.54 -13.65 9.98
N LEU A 7 -0.98 -14.10 8.85
CA LEU A 7 0.34 -14.71 8.80
C LEU A 7 1.39 -13.64 8.47
N PRO A 8 2.62 -13.76 8.97
CA PRO A 8 3.65 -12.73 8.83
C PRO A 8 4.23 -12.62 7.41
N TYR A 9 4.08 -13.64 6.57
CA TYR A 9 4.76 -13.73 5.28
C TYR A 9 4.46 -12.56 4.34
N GLY A 10 3.22 -12.08 4.31
CA GLY A 10 2.86 -10.92 3.49
C GLY A 10 3.55 -9.65 3.97
N GLU A 11 3.60 -9.45 5.28
CA GLU A 11 4.27 -8.32 5.93
C GLU A 11 5.78 -8.37 5.70
N GLU A 12 6.41 -9.54 5.87
CA GLU A 12 7.85 -9.74 5.63
C GLU A 12 8.25 -9.36 4.19
N VAL A 13 7.45 -9.78 3.20
CA VAL A 13 7.72 -9.46 1.79
C VAL A 13 7.59 -7.96 1.53
N ILE A 14 6.55 -7.32 2.05
CA ILE A 14 6.32 -5.89 1.84
C ILE A 14 7.42 -5.04 2.50
N ASN A 15 7.81 -5.40 3.73
CA ASN A 15 8.93 -4.73 4.41
C ASN A 15 10.25 -4.95 3.66
N GLY A 16 10.52 -6.17 3.18
CA GLY A 16 11.72 -6.44 2.38
C GLY A 16 11.78 -5.64 1.08
N ILE A 17 10.65 -5.48 0.38
CA ILE A 17 10.56 -4.62 -0.82
C ILE A 17 10.83 -3.16 -0.44
N ALA A 18 10.24 -2.66 0.65
CA ALA A 18 10.47 -1.31 1.13
C ALA A 18 11.94 -1.07 1.52
N ASP A 19 12.60 -2.04 2.17
CA ASP A 19 14.01 -1.93 2.54
C ASP A 19 14.94 -1.89 1.34
N ILE A 20 14.64 -2.66 0.28
CA ILE A 20 15.38 -2.57 -0.99
C ILE A 20 15.18 -1.18 -1.60
N TYR A 21 13.95 -0.69 -1.67
CA TYR A 21 13.66 0.62 -2.27
C TYR A 21 14.27 1.79 -1.48
N ARG A 22 14.28 1.70 -0.14
CA ARG A 22 14.92 2.69 0.75
C ARG A 22 16.41 2.89 0.46
N GLN A 23 17.10 1.90 -0.07
CA GLN A 23 18.53 2.03 -0.41
C GLN A 23 18.77 2.93 -1.62
N GLU A 24 17.75 3.12 -2.46
CA GLU A 24 17.83 3.90 -3.70
C GLU A 24 17.02 5.20 -3.63
N ALA A 25 16.09 5.32 -2.68
CA ALA A 25 15.24 6.48 -2.50
C ALA A 25 15.99 7.66 -1.86
N ASP A 26 15.71 8.87 -2.36
CA ASP A 26 16.19 10.15 -1.80
C ASP A 26 15.12 10.84 -0.91
N HIS A 27 14.04 10.12 -0.61
CA HIS A 27 12.90 10.58 0.18
C HIS A 27 12.48 9.53 1.24
N PRO A 28 11.77 9.92 2.32
CA PRO A 28 11.29 8.97 3.32
C PRO A 28 10.35 7.91 2.73
N VAL A 29 10.42 6.69 3.27
CA VAL A 29 9.60 5.55 2.84
C VAL A 29 9.00 4.86 4.06
N ALA A 30 7.66 4.86 4.14
CA ALA A 30 6.91 4.14 5.17
C ALA A 30 6.10 2.98 4.56
N VAL A 31 5.77 2.00 5.40
CA VAL A 31 4.93 0.85 5.03
C VAL A 31 3.62 0.95 5.79
N GLY A 32 2.50 0.92 5.06
CA GLY A 32 1.16 0.83 5.61
C GLY A 32 0.40 -0.37 5.06
N PHE A 33 -0.43 -0.97 5.90
CA PHE A 33 -1.28 -2.12 5.59
C PHE A 33 -2.77 -1.78 5.71
N MET A 34 -3.57 -2.37 4.82
CA MET A 34 -5.02 -2.15 4.80
C MET A 34 -5.73 -2.83 5.98
N ASN A 35 -5.30 -4.03 6.38
CA ASN A 35 -5.91 -4.77 7.47
C ASN A 35 -4.92 -5.75 8.13
N MET A 36 -5.20 -6.15 9.37
CA MET A 36 -4.56 -7.22 10.17
C MET A 36 -3.10 -7.01 10.55
N SER A 37 -2.32 -6.31 9.73
CA SER A 37 -0.92 -5.97 9.96
C SER A 37 -0.78 -4.49 10.34
N ARG A 38 0.33 -4.16 11.00
CA ARG A 38 0.70 -2.80 11.40
C ARG A 38 2.05 -2.43 10.79
N PRO A 39 2.33 -1.14 10.54
CA PRO A 39 1.44 0.01 10.69
C PRO A 39 0.26 0.00 9.70
N SER A 40 -0.87 0.61 10.07
CA SER A 40 -2.00 0.87 9.19
C SER A 40 -1.63 1.92 8.13
N ILE A 41 -2.48 2.07 7.11
CA ILE A 41 -2.32 3.15 6.11
C ILE A 41 -2.30 4.54 6.77
N PRO A 42 -3.26 4.90 7.65
CA PRO A 42 -3.22 6.15 8.41
C PRO A 42 -1.97 6.33 9.28
N GLU A 43 -1.53 5.29 9.99
CA GLU A 43 -0.31 5.35 10.81
C GLU A 43 0.93 5.68 9.97
N ALA A 44 1.06 5.03 8.80
CA ALA A 44 2.17 5.29 7.88
C ALA A 44 2.11 6.71 7.28
N ILE A 45 0.92 7.25 7.04
CA ILE A 45 0.75 8.63 6.57
C ILE A 45 1.14 9.62 7.67
N ASN A 46 0.68 9.41 8.91
CA ASN A 46 1.03 10.23 10.06
C ASN A 46 2.55 10.22 10.34
N GLU A 47 3.21 9.06 10.17
CA GLU A 47 4.67 8.95 10.26
C GLU A 47 5.37 9.86 9.25
N LEU A 48 4.96 9.82 7.98
CA LEU A 48 5.53 10.66 6.93
C LEU A 48 5.20 12.14 7.13
N ALA A 49 3.96 12.45 7.54
CA ALA A 49 3.50 13.80 7.83
C ALA A 49 4.32 14.46 8.95
N ALA A 50 4.64 13.70 10.01
CA ALA A 50 5.49 14.16 11.11
C ALA A 50 6.92 14.51 10.67
N MET A 51 7.37 14.03 9.52
CA MET A 51 8.65 14.40 8.91
C MET A 51 8.58 15.69 8.07
N GLY A 52 7.40 16.32 7.98
CA GLY A 52 7.21 17.59 7.27
C GLY A 52 7.19 17.46 5.75
N VAL A 53 6.81 16.29 5.21
CA VAL A 53 6.63 16.12 3.76
C VAL A 53 5.41 16.92 3.29
N GLU A 54 5.47 17.47 2.08
CA GLU A 54 4.35 18.21 1.47
C GLU A 54 3.54 17.35 0.49
N LYS A 55 4.09 16.19 0.13
CA LYS A 55 3.51 15.24 -0.84
C LYS A 55 3.79 13.81 -0.41
N ILE A 56 2.76 12.96 -0.46
CA ILE A 56 2.85 11.53 -0.19
C ILE A 56 2.43 10.75 -1.45
N ILE A 57 3.31 9.86 -1.89
CA ILE A 57 3.02 8.95 -3.01
C ILE A 57 2.67 7.58 -2.45
N VAL A 58 1.46 7.13 -2.71
CA VAL A 58 0.91 5.88 -2.20
C VAL A 58 0.89 4.84 -3.31
N THR A 59 1.80 3.86 -3.22
CA THR A 59 1.89 2.77 -4.21
C THR A 59 1.32 1.46 -3.64
N PRO A 60 0.24 0.92 -4.23
CA PRO A 60 -0.31 -0.38 -3.82
C PRO A 60 0.56 -1.52 -4.37
N VAL A 61 1.18 -2.30 -3.48
CA VAL A 61 2.00 -3.47 -3.85
C VAL A 61 1.07 -4.68 -4.06
N PHE A 62 0.28 -4.59 -5.13
CA PHE A 62 -0.66 -5.60 -5.58
C PHE A 62 -0.37 -5.93 -7.05
N LEU A 63 -0.61 -7.17 -7.48
CA LEU A 63 -0.40 -7.56 -8.88
C LEU A 63 -1.44 -6.96 -9.82
N ALA A 64 -2.67 -6.78 -9.36
CA ALA A 64 -3.78 -6.31 -10.17
C ALA A 64 -4.76 -5.51 -9.31
N HIS A 65 -5.66 -4.80 -9.98
CA HIS A 65 -6.80 -4.20 -9.30
C HIS A 65 -7.75 -5.25 -8.74
N GLY A 66 -8.26 -4.95 -7.55
CA GLY A 66 -9.44 -5.56 -6.95
C GLY A 66 -10.26 -4.51 -6.22
N VAL A 67 -11.32 -4.95 -5.54
CA VAL A 67 -12.22 -4.09 -4.74
C VAL A 67 -11.42 -3.15 -3.83
N HIS A 68 -10.49 -3.70 -3.06
CA HIS A 68 -9.61 -2.95 -2.16
C HIS A 68 -8.85 -1.81 -2.82
N THR A 69 -8.19 -2.07 -3.95
CA THR A 69 -7.39 -1.04 -4.64
C THR A 69 -8.22 0.01 -5.37
N LYS A 70 -9.51 -0.27 -5.61
CA LYS A 70 -10.41 0.60 -6.39
C LYS A 70 -11.38 1.39 -5.51
N HIS A 71 -11.69 0.89 -4.32
CA HIS A 71 -12.68 1.49 -3.42
C HIS A 71 -12.06 1.73 -2.05
N ASP A 72 -11.72 0.67 -1.31
CA ASP A 72 -11.36 0.81 0.11
C ASP A 72 -10.11 1.66 0.34
N ILE A 73 -9.06 1.50 -0.47
CA ILE A 73 -7.84 2.30 -0.33
C ILE A 73 -8.08 3.76 -0.72
N PRO A 74 -8.62 4.09 -1.91
CA PRO A 74 -9.01 5.46 -2.22
C PRO A 74 -9.90 6.11 -1.16
N HIS A 75 -10.84 5.36 -0.59
CA HIS A 75 -11.69 5.80 0.51
C HIS A 75 -10.89 6.17 1.76
N ILE A 76 -10.02 5.26 2.23
CA ILE A 76 -9.12 5.51 3.37
C ILE A 76 -8.29 6.77 3.13
N LEU A 77 -7.80 6.97 1.90
CA LEU A 77 -6.97 8.12 1.54
C LEU A 77 -7.75 9.43 1.32
N GLY A 78 -9.08 9.42 1.43
CA GLY A 78 -9.91 10.59 1.15
C GLY A 78 -9.93 11.01 -0.34
N LEU A 79 -9.60 10.10 -1.25
CA LEU A 79 -9.50 10.36 -2.70
C LEU A 79 -10.80 10.06 -3.47
N ASP A 80 -11.82 9.55 -2.79
CA ASP A 80 -13.13 9.34 -3.37
C ASP A 80 -13.81 10.68 -3.68
N ASN A 81 -13.93 11.02 -4.96
CA ASN A 81 -14.61 12.22 -5.46
C ASN A 81 -16.14 12.13 -5.33
N GLY A 82 -16.68 11.84 -4.14
CA GLY A 82 -18.12 11.86 -3.87
C GLY A 82 -18.93 10.72 -4.48
N ALA A 83 -18.33 9.57 -4.74
CA ALA A 83 -19.11 8.37 -5.07
C ALA A 83 -19.68 7.77 -3.77
N GLU A 84 -20.91 8.16 -3.42
CA GLU A 84 -21.72 7.44 -2.45
C GLU A 84 -21.90 6.00 -2.92
N GLY A 85 -21.07 5.11 -2.36
CA GLY A 85 -21.11 3.68 -2.61
C GLY A 85 -20.75 2.96 -1.33
N HIS A 86 -21.64 3.02 -0.34
CA HIS A 86 -21.58 2.16 0.84
C HIS A 86 -21.62 0.69 0.42
N HIS A 87 -20.46 0.12 0.12
CA HIS A 87 -20.29 -1.32 0.11
C HIS A 87 -20.09 -1.76 1.56
N HIS A 88 -21.20 -2.17 2.20
CA HIS A 88 -21.19 -2.88 3.47
C HIS A 88 -20.42 -4.21 3.30
N HIS A 89 -19.10 -4.17 3.45
CA HIS A 89 -18.37 -5.30 3.99
C HIS A 89 -18.21 -5.03 5.48
N GLU A 90 -18.85 -5.84 6.31
CA GLU A 90 -18.68 -5.86 7.77
C GLU A 90 -17.23 -6.18 8.10
N HIS A 91 -16.41 -5.15 8.12
CA HIS A 91 -15.16 -5.12 8.84
C HIS A 91 -15.27 -3.94 9.78
N GLU A 92 -15.66 -4.21 11.03
CA GLU A 92 -15.51 -3.26 12.13
C GLU A 92 -14.01 -2.97 12.29
N HIS A 93 -13.52 -1.99 11.55
CA HIS A 93 -12.25 -1.35 11.82
C HIS A 93 -12.59 0.04 12.31
N GLU A 94 -12.21 0.34 13.55
CA GLU A 94 -11.97 1.72 13.96
C GLU A 94 -11.00 2.30 12.93
N HIS A 95 -11.52 3.10 12.00
CA HIS A 95 -10.69 3.75 11.01
C HIS A 95 -9.88 4.79 11.76
N GLU A 96 -8.62 4.47 12.02
CA GLU A 96 -7.66 5.47 12.47
C GLU A 96 -7.65 6.61 11.45
N GLU A 97 -7.76 7.83 11.93
CA GLU A 97 -7.70 9.01 11.09
C GLU A 97 -6.25 9.45 10.92
N PHE A 98 -5.94 10.08 9.80
CA PHE A 98 -4.69 10.80 9.61
C PHE A 98 -4.97 12.27 9.36
N GLU A 99 -4.07 13.13 9.82
CA GLU A 99 -4.11 14.56 9.55
C GLU A 99 -2.94 14.89 8.61
N PHE A 100 -3.25 15.15 7.33
CA PHE A 100 -2.26 15.52 6.34
C PHE A 100 -2.84 16.52 5.34
N ASP A 101 -2.35 17.76 5.41
CA ASP A 101 -2.80 18.86 4.55
C ASP A 101 -2.07 18.93 3.18
N GLY A 102 -1.16 17.98 2.93
CA GLY A 102 -0.37 17.91 1.69
C GLY A 102 -1.05 17.15 0.56
N GLU A 103 -0.34 17.03 -0.57
CA GLU A 103 -0.83 16.30 -1.74
C GLU A 103 -0.66 14.79 -1.57
N ILE A 104 -1.75 14.01 -1.70
CA ILE A 104 -1.69 12.56 -1.79
C ILE A 104 -1.85 12.13 -3.25
N VAL A 105 -0.86 11.39 -3.76
CA VAL A 105 -0.91 10.78 -5.10
C VAL A 105 -0.97 9.27 -4.96
N TYR A 106 -2.08 8.67 -5.40
CA TYR A 106 -2.25 7.23 -5.44
C TYR A 106 -1.87 6.67 -6.82
N THR A 107 -0.96 5.70 -6.85
CA THR A 107 -0.47 5.12 -8.11
C THR A 107 -1.22 3.85 -8.50
N GLU A 108 -0.96 3.39 -9.73
CA GLU A 108 -1.40 2.07 -10.19
C GLU A 108 -0.70 0.92 -9.41
N PRO A 109 -1.36 -0.25 -9.30
CA PRO A 109 -0.72 -1.48 -8.83
C PRO A 109 0.36 -1.96 -9.81
N LEU A 110 1.13 -2.98 -9.41
CA LEU A 110 2.29 -3.47 -10.18
C LEU A 110 1.94 -3.88 -11.62
N GLY A 111 0.76 -4.49 -11.82
CA GLY A 111 0.27 -4.87 -13.14
C GLY A 111 1.11 -5.96 -13.82
N ALA A 112 0.92 -6.08 -15.14
CA ALA A 112 1.66 -7.04 -15.98
C ALA A 112 3.02 -6.49 -16.44
N ASP A 113 3.85 -6.06 -15.49
CA ASP A 113 5.19 -5.53 -15.78
C ASP A 113 6.13 -6.66 -16.27
N PRO A 114 6.92 -6.46 -17.34
CA PRO A 114 7.87 -7.45 -17.83
C PRO A 114 8.84 -7.96 -16.75
N ARG A 115 9.21 -7.13 -15.77
CA ARG A 115 10.10 -7.53 -14.65
C ARG A 115 9.43 -8.55 -13.73
N ILE A 116 8.11 -8.53 -13.59
CA ILE A 116 7.38 -9.59 -12.87
C ILE A 116 7.51 -10.92 -13.62
N ALA A 117 7.39 -10.91 -14.95
CA ALA A 117 7.59 -12.11 -15.76
C ALA A 117 9.03 -12.65 -15.65
N GLU A 118 10.03 -11.77 -15.49
CA GLU A 118 11.41 -12.18 -15.22
C GLU A 118 11.57 -12.87 -13.86
N ILE A 119 10.97 -12.31 -12.80
CA ILE A 119 10.96 -12.96 -11.47
C ILE A 119 10.31 -14.35 -11.57
N ILE A 120 9.18 -14.47 -12.27
CA ILE A 120 8.51 -15.77 -12.48
C ILE A 120 9.43 -16.74 -13.23
N ARG A 121 10.09 -16.29 -14.30
CA ARG A 121 11.04 -17.10 -15.07
C ARG A 121 12.16 -17.63 -14.18
N ASP A 122 12.71 -16.80 -13.30
CA ASP A 122 13.81 -17.20 -12.43
C ASP A 122 13.34 -18.20 -11.36
N ARG A 123 12.12 -18.06 -10.84
CA ARG A 123 11.49 -19.06 -9.97
C ARG A 123 11.30 -20.41 -10.68
N VAL A 124 10.79 -20.41 -11.91
CA VAL A 124 10.63 -21.65 -12.70
C VAL A 124 11.98 -22.30 -12.95
N LYS A 125 13.00 -21.53 -13.35
CA LYS A 125 14.37 -22.03 -13.55
C LYS A 125 14.98 -22.63 -12.29
N SER A 126 14.65 -22.11 -11.11
CA SER A 126 15.16 -22.65 -9.84
C SER A 126 14.52 -23.99 -9.44
N ALA A 127 13.42 -24.38 -10.09
CA ALA A 127 12.69 -25.61 -9.82
C ALA A 127 12.98 -26.74 -10.82
N ILE A 128 13.81 -26.48 -11.85
CA ILE A 128 14.24 -27.44 -12.88
C ILE A 128 15.76 -27.62 -12.82
#